data_AF-A0A7C7MXI3-F1
#
_entry.id   AF-A0A7C7MXI3-F1
#
_cell.length_a   1.000
_cell.length_b   1.000
_cell.length_c   1.000
_cell.angle_alpha   90.00
_cell.angle_beta   90.00
_cell.angle_gamma   90.00
#
_symmetry.space_group_name_H-M   'P 1'
#
loop_
_entity.id
_entity.type
_entity.pdbx_description
1 polymer ?
#
loop_
_entity_poly.entity_id
_entity_poly.type
_entity_poly.pdbx_seq_one_letter_code
_entity_poly.pdbx_strand_id
1 'polypeptide(L)'
;MQEIKSGQIVKFHSPYFDEDPNDHYLVLEVFEDGERTRAKIQALETRFTFPSVSVVLAKDLKIEHILSKQLDSYLKTMIVF
;
A
#
# COMPACT_ATOMS: atom_id res chain seq x y z
N MET A 1 11.84 -7.64 -9.40
CA MET A 1 10.67 -6.92 -8.87
C MET A 1 11.17 -5.97 -7.80
N GLN A 2 10.52 -4.80 -7.66
CA GLN A 2 10.87 -3.83 -6.64
C GLN A 2 10.30 -4.28 -5.29
N GLU A 3 11.07 -4.10 -4.23
CA GLU A 3 10.73 -4.58 -2.89
C GLU A 3 9.63 -3.69 -2.28
N ILE A 4 8.53 -4.30 -1.83
CA ILE A 4 7.45 -3.62 -1.10
C ILE A 4 7.89 -3.37 0.34
N LYS A 5 7.64 -2.17 0.84
CA LYS A 5 8.01 -1.72 2.19
C LYS A 5 6.88 -0.95 2.84
N SER A 6 6.84 -0.94 4.17
CA SER A 6 5.94 -0.10 4.95
C SER A 6 6.07 1.38 4.58
N GLY A 7 4.95 2.11 4.65
CA GLY A 7 4.86 3.52 4.30
C GLY A 7 4.74 3.80 2.80
N GLN A 8 4.78 2.77 1.94
CA GLN A 8 4.56 2.94 0.50
C GLN A 8 3.06 2.95 0.17
N ILE A 9 2.71 3.75 -0.84
CA ILE A 9 1.40 3.68 -1.51
C ILE A 9 1.52 2.69 -2.66
N VAL A 10 0.60 1.75 -2.72
CA VAL A 10 0.58 0.64 -3.68
C VAL A 10 -0.80 0.48 -4.29
N LYS A 11 -0.86 -0.26 -5.39
CA LYS A 11 -2.07 -0.78 -6.02
C LYS A 11 -1.86 -2.23 -6.45
N PHE A 12 -2.92 -2.96 -6.73
CA PHE A 12 -2.80 -4.31 -7.31
C PHE A 12 -2.28 -4.21 -8.75
N HIS A 13 -1.30 -5.05 -9.11
CA HIS A 13 -0.85 -5.12 -10.51
C HIS A 13 -1.86 -5.87 -11.39
N SER A 14 -2.73 -6.67 -10.78
CA SER A 14 -3.79 -7.45 -11.42
C SER A 14 -5.00 -7.51 -10.47
N PRO A 15 -5.82 -6.44 -10.42
CA PRO A 15 -7.02 -6.42 -9.59
C PRO A 15 -8.03 -7.48 -10.06
N TYR A 16 -8.89 -7.92 -9.13
CA TYR A 16 -10.03 -8.77 -9.47
C TYR A 16 -11.05 -8.01 -10.32
N PHE A 17 -11.95 -8.74 -10.99
CA PHE A 17 -12.92 -8.13 -11.92
C PHE A 17 -13.86 -7.11 -11.24
N ASP A 18 -14.12 -7.29 -9.95
CA ASP A 18 -14.94 -6.45 -9.10
C ASP A 18 -14.16 -5.38 -8.32
N GLU A 19 -12.83 -5.32 -8.47
CA GLU A 19 -11.98 -4.30 -7.86
C GLU A 19 -11.71 -3.13 -8.81
N ASP A 20 -11.62 -1.91 -8.28
CA ASP A 20 -11.21 -0.75 -9.08
C ASP A 20 -9.67 -0.76 -9.24
N PRO A 21 -9.13 -0.78 -10.47
CA PRO A 21 -7.68 -0.73 -10.71
C PRO A 21 -7.00 0.55 -10.21
N ASN A 22 -7.78 1.59 -9.89
CA ASN A 22 -7.29 2.86 -9.34
C ASN A 22 -7.32 2.89 -7.82
N ASP A 23 -7.78 1.84 -7.14
CA ASP A 23 -7.77 1.80 -5.68
C ASP A 23 -6.31 1.79 -5.16
N HIS A 24 -6.05 2.73 -4.26
CA HIS A 24 -4.77 2.89 -3.59
C HIS A 24 -4.81 2.36 -2.16
N TYR A 25 -3.68 1.79 -1.76
CA TYR A 25 -3.50 1.20 -0.44
C TYR A 25 -2.20 1.69 0.18
N LEU A 26 -2.19 1.88 1.50
CA LEU A 26 -1.00 2.12 2.29
C LEU A 26 -0.47 0.80 2.83
N VAL A 27 0.82 0.52 2.63
CA VAL A 27 1.49 -0.62 3.27
C VAL A 27 1.78 -0.27 4.72
N LEU A 28 1.14 -0.99 5.65
CA LEU A 28 1.37 -0.84 7.08
C LEU A 28 2.57 -1.67 7.54
N GLU A 29 2.63 -2.93 7.11
CA GLU A 29 3.64 -3.90 7.55
C GLU A 29 4.00 -4.85 6.41
N VAL A 30 5.26 -5.29 6.37
CA VAL A 30 5.73 -6.35 5.46
C VAL A 30 6.44 -7.41 6.31
N PHE A 31 6.07 -8.67 6.12
CA PHE A 31 6.58 -9.77 6.93
C PHE A 31 6.65 -11.07 6.11
N GLU A 32 7.51 -11.99 6.54
CA GLU A 32 7.64 -13.31 5.94
C GLU A 32 6.62 -14.28 6.55
N ASP A 33 5.89 -14.99 5.69
CA ASP A 33 4.95 -16.06 6.01
C ASP A 33 5.41 -17.35 5.30
N GLY A 34 6.32 -18.08 5.96
CA GLY A 34 6.99 -19.23 5.38
C GLY A 34 7.94 -18.83 4.25
N GLU A 35 7.68 -19.31 3.02
CA GLU A 35 8.46 -18.97 1.83
C GLU A 35 7.88 -17.75 1.07
N ARG A 36 6.89 -17.05 1.63
CA ARG A 36 6.19 -15.96 0.95
C ARG A 36 6.25 -14.68 1.77
N THR A 37 6.67 -13.59 1.13
CA THR A 37 6.52 -12.25 1.69
C THR A 37 5.07 -11.76 1.57
N ARG A 38 4.48 -11.35 2.68
CA ARG A 38 3.15 -10.75 2.77
C ARG A 38 3.22 -9.29 3.19
N ALA A 39 2.21 -8.54 2.80
CA ALA A 39 2.02 -7.16 3.19
C ALA A 39 0.64 -6.98 3.83
N LYS A 40 0.62 -6.29 4.98
CA LYS A 40 -0.59 -5.76 5.58
C LYS A 40 -0.85 -4.39 5.00
N ILE A 41 -1.97 -4.23 4.32
CA ILE A 41 -2.33 -3.01 3.59
C ILE A 41 -3.64 -2.43 4.11
N GLN A 42 -3.76 -1.11 4.04
CA GLN A 42 -4.98 -0.37 4.38
C GLN A 42 -5.47 0.40 3.16
N ALA A 43 -6.76 0.27 2.83
CA ALA A 43 -7.36 1.02 1.74
C ALA A 43 -7.42 2.53 2.06
N LEU A 44 -7.05 3.38 1.10
CA LEU A 44 -7.01 4.84 1.27
C LEU A 44 -8.31 5.53 0.85
N GLU A 45 -8.97 5.03 -0.20
CA GLU A 45 -10.13 5.69 -0.84
C GLU A 45 -11.45 4.98 -0.54
N THR A 46 -11.67 4.57 0.71
CA THR A 46 -12.92 3.89 1.06
C THR A 46 -14.05 4.86 1.34
N ARG A 47 -15.25 4.58 0.81
CA ARG A 47 -16.51 5.22 1.25
C ARG A 47 -16.98 4.79 2.65
N PHE A 48 -16.15 4.03 3.35
CA PHE A 48 -16.44 3.49 4.68
C PHE A 48 -15.85 4.38 5.77
N THR A 49 -16.53 4.45 6.91
CA THR A 49 -16.07 5.20 8.10
C THR A 49 -14.75 4.64 8.65
N PHE A 50 -14.51 3.34 8.46
CA PHE A 50 -13.29 2.67 8.86
C PHE A 50 -12.64 2.04 7.63
N PRO A 51 -11.42 2.44 7.26
CA PRO A 51 -10.71 1.85 6.14
C PRO A 51 -10.41 0.39 6.43
N SER A 52 -10.67 -0.48 5.46
CA SER A 52 -10.40 -1.91 5.58
C SER A 52 -8.89 -2.18 5.62
N VAL A 53 -8.51 -3.20 6.40
CA VAL A 53 -7.14 -3.69 6.49
C VAL A 53 -7.11 -5.13 6.03
N SER A 54 -6.21 -5.43 5.10
CA SER A 54 -6.09 -6.74 4.44
C SER A 54 -4.66 -7.23 4.47
N VAL A 55 -4.46 -8.55 4.41
CA VAL A 55 -3.13 -9.18 4.28
C VAL A 55 -3.06 -9.89 2.95
N VAL A 56 -2.12 -9.46 2.09
CA VAL A 56 -1.96 -9.96 0.72
C VAL A 56 -0.52 -10.34 0.42
N LEU A 57 -0.27 -11.01 -0.70
CA LEU A 57 1.11 -11.31 -1.11
C LEU A 57 1.75 -10.01 -1.60
N ALA A 58 2.97 -9.73 -1.13
CA ALA A 58 3.70 -8.53 -1.55
C ALA A 58 3.95 -8.51 -3.06
N LYS A 59 4.06 -9.70 -3.67
CA LYS A 59 4.27 -9.84 -5.12
C LYS A 59 3.09 -9.35 -5.96
N ASP A 60 1.88 -9.33 -5.39
CA ASP A 60 0.65 -8.94 -6.10
C ASP A 60 0.49 -7.40 -6.16
N LEU A 61 1.36 -6.68 -5.44
CA LEU A 61 1.35 -5.24 -5.30
C LEU A 61 2.35 -4.57 -6.24
N LYS A 62 2.00 -3.37 -6.69
CA LYS A 62 2.85 -2.46 -7.44
C LYS A 62 2.90 -1.11 -6.73
N ILE A 63 4.11 -0.59 -6.58
CA ILE A 63 4.36 0.71 -5.95
C ILE A 63 3.83 1.82 -6.86
N GLU A 64 3.10 2.77 -6.27
CA GLU A 64 2.76 4.04 -6.91
C GLU A 64 3.78 5.10 -6.48
N HIS A 65 4.82 5.27 -7.31
CA HIS A 65 6.02 6.02 -6.95
C HIS A 65 5.77 7.49 -6.66
N ILE A 66 4.89 8.13 -7.44
CA ILE A 66 4.62 9.56 -7.32
C ILE A 66 3.94 9.82 -5.98
N LEU A 67 2.87 9.08 -5.68
CA LEU A 67 2.12 9.22 -4.43
C LEU A 67 2.98 8.87 -3.22
N SER A 68 3.77 7.79 -3.29
CA SER A 68 4.68 7.40 -2.20
C SER A 68 5.71 8.50 -1.90
N LYS A 69 6.29 9.12 -2.93
CA LYS A 69 7.24 10.22 -2.76
C LYS A 69 6.58 11.48 -2.22
N GLN A 70 5.35 11.78 -2.66
CA GLN A 70 4.58 12.91 -2.14
C GLN A 70 4.24 12.75 -0.67
N LEU A 71 3.83 11.55 -0.23
CA LEU A 71 3.56 11.25 1.17
C LEU A 71 4.82 11.44 2.03
N ASP A 72 5.96 10.89 1.61
CA ASP A 72 7.24 11.07 2.30
C ASP A 72 7.63 12.55 2.41
N SER A 73 7.50 13.32 1.32
CA SER A 73 7.77 14.76 1.31
C SER A 73 6.85 15.54 2.23
N TYR A 74 5.55 15.20 2.24
CA TYR A 74 4.55 15.84 3.10
C TYR A 74 4.88 15.61 4.58
N LEU A 75 5.13 14.36 4.97
CA LEU A 75 5.48 14.00 6.35
C LEU A 75 6.77 14.69 6.82
N LYS A 76 7.81 14.74 5.98
CA LYS A 76 9.06 15.47 6.30
C LYS A 76 8.85 16.97 6.50
N THR A 77 7.92 17.57 5.76
CA THR A 77 7.60 19.00 5.89
C THR A 77 6.85 19.29 7.19
N MET A 78 6.03 18.35 7.68
CA MET A 78 5.29 18.53 8.93
C MET A 78 6.13 18.36 10.20
N ILE A 79 7.27 17.66 10.13
CA ILE A 79 8.13 17.38 11.31
C ILE A 79 9.08 18.55 11.63
N VAL A 80 8.97 19.68 10.93
CA VAL A 80 9.70 20.92 11.26
C VAL A 80 8.86 21.82 12.17
N PHE A 81 8.67 21.41 13.43
CA PHE A 81 8.19 22.26 14.53
C PHE A 81 8.80 21.84 15.86
#